data_AF-A0A3D5ASF5-F1
#
_entry.id   AF-A0A3D5ASF5-F1
#
_cell.length_a   1.000
_cell.length_b   1.000
_cell.length_c   1.000
_cell.angle_alpha   90.00
_cell.angle_beta   90.00
_cell.angle_gamma   90.00
#
_symmetry.space_group_name_H-M   'P 1'
#
loop_
_entity.id
_entity.type
_entity.pdbx_description
1 polymer ?
#
loop_
_entity_poly.entity_id
_entity_poly.type
_entity_poly.pdbx_seq_one_letter_code
_entity_poly.pdbx_strand_id
1 'polypeptide(L)'
;MTRHISVDLNLLRESSAAVKLDVELGLRPGLSSTEGSIQHGVRFARVSPSGEAEAARSALVATLKRHRENGKRHLDTGQLLTGVLDEILIRYTTTDDEVSIDINRVLREVEAALPPSITEPARMRGNLS
;
A
#
# COMPACT_ATOMS: atom_id res chain seq x y z
N MET A 1 11.55 -25.77 12.66
CA MET A 1 11.20 -25.58 11.24
C MET A 1 10.65 -24.17 11.07
N THR A 2 11.50 -23.22 10.69
CA THR A 2 11.08 -21.86 10.33
C THR A 2 10.44 -21.91 8.95
N ARG A 3 9.13 -21.67 8.87
CA ARG A 3 8.45 -21.45 7.58
C ARG A 3 8.99 -20.15 7.01
N HIS A 4 9.74 -20.23 5.91
CA HIS A 4 10.10 -19.05 5.13
C HIS A 4 8.83 -18.51 4.48
N ILE A 5 8.41 -17.32 4.89
CA ILE A 5 7.36 -16.55 4.21
C ILE A 5 8.07 -15.65 3.21
N SER A 6 8.00 -16.01 1.93
CA SER A 6 8.38 -15.11 0.84
C SER A 6 7.22 -14.13 0.62
N VAL A 7 7.50 -12.84 0.76
CA VAL A 7 6.53 -11.77 0.52
C VAL A 7 6.87 -11.14 -0.82
N ASP A 8 5.91 -11.14 -1.74
CA ASP A 8 6.04 -10.41 -3.01
C ASP A 8 5.84 -8.91 -2.75
N LEU A 9 6.95 -8.18 -2.68
CA LEU A 9 6.95 -6.74 -2.42
C LEU A 9 6.34 -5.94 -3.57
N ASN A 10 6.36 -6.45 -4.80
CA ASN A 10 5.74 -5.78 -5.95
C ASN A 10 4.23 -5.88 -5.86
N LEU A 11 3.71 -7.08 -5.62
CA LEU A 11 2.27 -7.28 -5.41
C LEU A 11 1.76 -6.46 -4.21
N LEU A 12 2.58 -6.33 -3.15
CA LEU A 12 2.22 -5.55 -1.97
C LEU A 12 2.17 -4.03 -2.26
N ARG A 13 3.10 -3.52 -3.09
CA ARG A 13 3.09 -2.13 -3.59
C ARG A 13 1.87 -1.86 -4.47
N GLU A 14 1.60 -2.76 -5.41
CA GLU A 14 0.44 -2.66 -6.31
C GLU A 14 -0.87 -2.64 -5.51
N SER A 15 -0.98 -3.53 -4.52
CA SER A 15 -2.16 -3.60 -3.64
C SER A 15 -2.31 -2.34 -2.79
N SER A 16 -1.22 -1.81 -2.20
CA SER A 16 -1.26 -0.55 -1.44
C SER A 16 -1.68 0.62 -2.34
N ALA A 17 -1.15 0.69 -3.57
CA ALA A 17 -1.51 1.73 -4.54
C ALA A 17 -2.98 1.65 -4.97
N ALA A 18 -3.49 0.45 -5.24
CA ALA A 18 -4.90 0.24 -5.58
C ALA A 18 -5.84 0.68 -4.45
N VAL A 19 -5.54 0.30 -3.20
CA VAL A 19 -6.35 0.72 -2.04
C VAL A 19 -6.30 2.24 -1.83
N LYS A 20 -5.13 2.87 -1.99
CA LYS A 20 -5.02 4.34 -1.95
C LYS A 20 -5.87 4.99 -3.03
N LEU A 21 -5.86 4.45 -4.24
CA LEU A 21 -6.66 4.96 -5.35
C LEU A 21 -8.16 4.86 -5.08
N ASP A 22 -8.64 3.72 -4.58
CA ASP A 22 -10.05 3.50 -4.23
C ASP A 22 -10.51 4.43 -3.10
N VAL A 23 -9.63 4.70 -2.13
CA VAL A 23 -9.88 5.65 -1.04
C VAL A 23 -10.02 7.08 -1.58
N GLU A 24 -9.09 7.52 -2.43
CA GLU A 24 -9.03 8.91 -2.93
C GLU A 24 -10.08 9.20 -4.00
N LEU A 25 -10.34 8.26 -4.90
CA LEU A 25 -11.23 8.48 -6.05
C LEU A 25 -12.66 7.95 -5.82
N GLY A 26 -12.85 7.00 -4.90
CA GLY A 26 -14.16 6.43 -4.60
C GLY A 26 -14.74 6.95 -3.28
N LEU A 27 -14.11 6.56 -2.17
CA LEU A 27 -14.67 6.76 -0.83
C LEU A 27 -14.74 8.23 -0.41
N ARG A 28 -13.67 9.02 -0.61
CA ARG A 28 -13.65 10.44 -0.23
C ARG A 28 -14.68 11.29 -1.00
N PRO A 29 -14.76 11.21 -2.34
CA PRO A 29 -15.77 11.94 -3.10
C PRO A 29 -17.19 11.51 -2.75
N GLY A 30 -17.43 10.20 -2.56
CA GLY A 30 -18.74 9.66 -2.17
C GLY A 30 -19.20 10.17 -0.80
N LEU A 31 -18.29 10.25 0.17
CA LEU A 31 -18.56 10.84 1.48
C LEU A 31 -18.90 12.34 1.39
N SER A 32 -18.15 13.09 0.59
CA SER A 32 -18.39 14.52 0.38
C SER A 32 -19.76 14.78 -0.27
N SER A 33 -20.12 14.00 -1.28
CA SER A 33 -21.42 14.08 -1.95
C SER A 33 -22.59 13.74 -1.01
N THR A 34 -22.42 12.71 -0.19
CA THR A 34 -23.41 12.32 0.83
C THR A 34 -23.59 13.44 1.87
N GLU A 35 -22.50 14.07 2.30
CA GLU A 35 -22.55 15.20 3.22
C GLU A 35 -23.27 16.40 2.64
N GLY A 36 -22.98 16.75 1.38
CA GLY A 36 -23.69 17.79 0.65
C GLY A 36 -25.20 17.53 0.61
N SER A 37 -25.59 16.28 0.36
CA SER A 37 -26.99 15.85 0.30
C SER A 37 -27.71 15.91 1.67
N ILE A 38 -26.99 15.63 2.77
CA ILE A 38 -27.52 15.77 4.13
C ILE A 38 -27.70 17.26 4.49
N GLN A 39 -26.72 18.10 4.17
CA GLN A 39 -26.72 19.52 4.56
C GLN A 39 -27.74 20.35 3.77
N HIS A 40 -27.81 20.14 2.44
CA HIS A 40 -28.65 20.94 1.56
C HIS A 40 -30.04 20.33 1.36
N GLY A 41 -30.23 19.09 1.81
CA GLY A 41 -31.44 18.31 1.64
C GLY A 41 -31.59 17.77 0.21
N VAL A 42 -32.24 16.62 0.11
CA VAL A 42 -32.65 16.06 -1.19
C VAL A 42 -34.00 16.70 -1.57
N ARG A 43 -34.19 17.08 -2.83
CA ARG A 43 -35.45 17.67 -3.31
C ARG A 43 -36.59 16.64 -3.17
N PHE A 44 -37.36 16.75 -2.10
CA PHE A 44 -38.62 16.01 -1.93
C PHE A 44 -39.80 16.84 -2.40
N ALA A 45 -40.86 16.14 -2.83
CA ALA A 45 -42.14 16.76 -3.13
C ALA A 45 -42.61 17.58 -1.92
N ARG A 46 -43.02 18.82 -2.19
CA ARG A 46 -43.03 19.92 -1.20
C ARG A 46 -44.04 19.72 -0.06
N VAL A 47 -45.13 18.98 -0.28
CA VAL A 47 -46.15 18.63 0.73
C VAL A 47 -46.92 17.39 0.25
N SER A 48 -47.07 16.36 1.08
CA SER A 48 -48.10 15.32 0.91
C SER A 48 -49.16 15.52 1.99
N PRO A 49 -50.47 15.55 1.67
CA PRO A 49 -51.55 15.67 2.66
C PRO A 49 -51.54 14.55 3.71
N SER A 50 -51.00 13.38 3.37
CA SER A 50 -50.93 12.20 4.24
C SER A 50 -49.64 12.12 5.08
N GLY A 51 -48.72 13.09 4.99
CA GLY A 51 -47.46 13.09 5.73
C GLY A 51 -46.39 12.12 5.19
N GLU A 52 -46.70 11.35 4.14
CA GLU A 52 -45.77 10.40 3.51
C GLU A 52 -44.47 11.06 3.01
N ALA A 53 -44.56 12.30 2.52
CA ALA A 53 -43.39 13.06 2.06
C ALA A 53 -42.42 13.40 3.22
N GLU A 54 -42.96 13.69 4.41
CA GLU A 54 -42.19 13.97 5.63
C GLU A 54 -41.52 12.69 6.17
N ALA A 55 -42.27 11.57 6.15
CA ALA A 55 -41.76 10.26 6.53
C ALA A 55 -40.65 9.79 5.58
N ALA A 56 -40.85 9.93 4.26
CA ALA A 56 -39.86 9.60 3.25
C ALA A 56 -38.59 10.46 3.37
N ARG A 57 -38.75 11.76 3.64
CA ARG A 57 -37.62 12.67 3.92
C ARG A 57 -36.83 12.20 5.15
N SER A 58 -37.52 11.90 6.24
CA SER A 58 -36.88 11.44 7.48
C SER A 58 -36.14 10.11 7.29
N ALA A 59 -36.75 9.16 6.58
CA ALA A 59 -36.15 7.88 6.25
C ALA A 59 -34.90 8.03 5.35
N LEU A 60 -34.94 8.91 4.34
CA LEU A 60 -33.78 9.17 3.50
C LEU A 60 -32.65 9.82 4.29
N VAL A 61 -32.94 10.83 5.11
CA VAL A 61 -31.92 11.48 5.96
C VAL A 61 -31.28 10.46 6.90
N ALA A 62 -32.07 9.58 7.53
CA ALA A 62 -31.54 8.51 8.39
C ALA A 62 -30.65 7.54 7.61
N THR A 63 -31.04 7.18 6.39
CA THR A 63 -30.25 6.30 5.51
C THR A 63 -28.95 6.95 5.08
N LEU A 64 -28.97 8.22 4.67
CA LEU A 64 -27.77 8.98 4.31
C LEU A 64 -26.79 9.12 5.48
N LYS A 65 -27.30 9.36 6.70
CA LYS A 65 -26.46 9.38 7.91
C LYS A 65 -25.77 8.05 8.17
N ARG A 66 -26.50 6.93 8.07
CA ARG A 66 -25.93 5.58 8.19
C ARG A 66 -24.89 5.30 7.10
N HIS A 67 -25.19 5.69 5.86
CA HIS A 67 -24.27 5.54 4.75
C HIS A 67 -22.97 6.33 4.98
N ARG A 68 -23.07 7.58 5.47
CA ARG A 68 -21.92 8.40 5.86
C ARG A 68 -21.09 7.72 6.95
N GLU A 69 -21.70 7.23 8.02
CA GLU A 69 -20.96 6.56 9.10
C GLU A 69 -20.23 5.31 8.61
N ASN A 70 -20.89 4.50 7.77
CA ASN A 70 -20.25 3.33 7.16
C ASN A 70 -19.09 3.74 6.25
N GLY A 71 -19.30 4.75 5.39
CA GLY A 71 -18.25 5.28 4.52
C GLY A 71 -17.04 5.78 5.31
N LYS A 72 -17.27 6.43 6.46
CA LYS A 72 -16.19 6.87 7.35
C LYS A 72 -15.41 5.67 7.91
N ARG A 73 -16.09 4.62 8.38
CA ARG A 73 -15.43 3.39 8.86
C ARG A 73 -14.61 2.71 7.75
N HIS A 74 -15.13 2.68 6.52
CA HIS A 74 -14.40 2.16 5.36
C HIS A 74 -13.17 3.00 5.05
N LEU A 75 -13.27 4.33 5.11
CA LEU A 75 -12.13 5.23 4.95
C LEU A 75 -11.05 4.99 6.02
N ASP A 76 -11.45 4.96 7.29
CA ASP A 76 -10.53 4.73 8.42
C ASP A 76 -9.83 3.37 8.28
N THR A 77 -10.58 2.33 7.88
CA THR A 77 -10.03 0.98 7.64
C THR A 77 -9.07 0.97 6.44
N GLY A 78 -9.42 1.65 5.34
CA GLY A 78 -8.56 1.76 4.16
C GLY A 78 -7.25 2.45 4.49
N GLN A 79 -7.30 3.55 5.25
CA GLN A 79 -6.10 4.26 5.71
C GLN A 79 -5.23 3.38 6.61
N LEU A 80 -5.84 2.68 7.56
CA LEU A 80 -5.13 1.73 8.43
C LEU A 80 -4.43 0.63 7.61
N LEU A 81 -5.15 0.03 6.66
CA LEU A 81 -4.61 -1.02 5.79
C LEU A 81 -3.42 -0.50 4.98
N THR A 82 -3.53 0.68 4.37
CA THR A 82 -2.42 1.27 3.62
C THR A 82 -1.22 1.56 4.51
N GLY A 83 -1.43 2.03 5.74
CA GLY A 83 -0.36 2.27 6.70
C GLY A 83 0.38 0.99 7.10
N VAL A 84 -0.35 -0.10 7.35
CA VAL A 84 0.24 -1.40 7.66
C VAL A 84 1.04 -1.95 6.47
N LEU A 85 0.51 -1.84 5.25
CA LEU A 85 1.22 -2.29 4.05
C LEU A 85 2.50 -1.48 3.82
N ASP A 86 2.46 -0.17 4.01
CA ASP A 86 3.63 0.69 3.91
C ASP A 86 4.68 0.35 4.98
N GLU A 87 4.25 0.05 6.22
CA GLU A 87 5.16 -0.37 7.30
C GLU A 87 5.84 -1.72 6.99
N ILE A 88 5.08 -2.69 6.45
CA ILE A 88 5.63 -3.98 6.01
C ILE A 88 6.68 -3.76 4.91
N LEU A 89 6.39 -2.92 3.92
CA LEU A 89 7.34 -2.59 2.86
C LEU A 89 8.63 -2.01 3.42
N ILE A 90 8.55 -1.04 4.32
CA ILE A 90 9.71 -0.41 4.96
C ILE A 90 10.56 -1.47 5.67
N ARG A 91 9.94 -2.30 6.51
CA ARG A 91 10.65 -3.34 7.27
C ARG A 91 11.36 -4.34 6.36
N TYR A 92 10.70 -4.76 5.28
CA TYR A 92 11.30 -5.69 4.32
C TYR A 92 12.45 -5.05 3.54
N THR A 93 12.29 -3.80 3.06
CA THR A 93 13.37 -3.10 2.35
C THR A 93 14.59 -2.87 3.25
N THR A 94 14.37 -2.47 4.52
CA THR A 94 15.47 -2.29 5.47
C THR A 94 16.19 -3.60 5.75
N THR A 95 15.45 -4.71 5.90
CA THR A 95 16.06 -6.03 6.10
C THR A 95 16.88 -6.45 4.87
N ASP A 96 16.38 -6.20 3.66
CA ASP A 96 17.08 -6.53 2.42
C ASP A 96 18.37 -5.71 2.24
N ASP A 97 18.34 -4.42 2.62
CA ASP A 97 19.51 -3.55 2.64
C ASP A 97 20.58 -4.04 3.64
N GLU A 98 20.16 -4.39 4.86
CA GLU A 98 21.05 -4.93 5.90
C GLU A 98 21.69 -6.26 5.47
N VAL A 99 20.89 -7.19 4.93
CA VAL A 99 21.37 -8.48 4.43
C VAL A 99 22.33 -8.28 3.25
N SER A 100 22.05 -7.34 2.35
CA SER A 100 22.93 -7.01 1.22
C SER A 100 24.29 -6.48 1.69
N ILE A 101 24.31 -5.65 2.73
CA ILE A 101 25.56 -5.16 3.35
C ILE A 101 26.38 -6.34 3.90
N ASP A 102 25.72 -7.27 4.61
CA ASP A 102 26.38 -8.43 5.18
C ASP A 102 26.91 -9.40 4.12
N ILE A 103 26.15 -9.68 3.07
CA ILE A 103 26.60 -10.51 1.95
C ILE A 103 27.82 -9.87 1.27
N ASN A 104 27.79 -8.57 1.01
CA ASN A 104 28.92 -7.86 0.40
C ASN A 104 30.14 -7.81 1.31
N ARG A 105 29.97 -7.81 2.64
CA ARG A 105 31.08 -7.96 3.59
C ARG A 105 31.67 -9.37 3.51
N VAL A 106 30.84 -10.40 3.56
CA VAL A 106 31.28 -11.80 3.46
C VAL A 106 31.99 -12.06 2.13
N LEU A 107 31.45 -11.57 1.01
CA LEU A 107 32.08 -11.68 -0.31
C LEU A 107 33.49 -11.06 -0.32
N ARG A 108 33.66 -9.87 0.26
CA ARG A 108 34.98 -9.22 0.39
C ARG A 108 35.95 -10.02 1.26
N GLU A 109 35.49 -10.58 2.36
CA GLU A 109 36.31 -11.42 3.23
C GLU A 109 36.72 -12.73 2.53
N VAL A 110 35.82 -13.33 1.77
CA VAL A 110 36.11 -14.52 0.95
C VAL A 110 37.11 -14.17 -0.16
N GLU A 111 36.92 -13.07 -0.90
CA GLU A 111 37.86 -12.62 -1.92
C GLU A 111 39.25 -12.33 -1.36
N ALA A 112 39.34 -11.71 -0.17
CA ALA A 112 40.61 -11.45 0.50
C ALA A 112 41.31 -12.72 1.00
N ALA A 113 40.54 -13.77 1.31
CA ALA A 113 41.06 -15.07 1.74
C ALA A 113 41.44 -15.99 0.56
N LEU A 114 40.98 -15.70 -0.65
CA LEU A 114 41.36 -16.44 -1.84
C LEU A 114 42.82 -16.11 -2.22
N PRO A 115 43.65 -17.11 -2.54
CA PRO A 115 45.00 -16.87 -3.01
C PRO A 115 44.96 -16.04 -4.31
N PRO A 116 45.95 -15.15 -4.56
CA PRO A 116 45.97 -14.33 -5.76
C PRO A 116 45.86 -15.24 -6.98
N SER A 117 44.88 -14.96 -7.86
CA SER A 117 44.70 -15.73 -9.08
C SER A 117 46.00 -15.72 -9.88
N ILE A 118 46.60 -16.88 -10.10
CA ILE A 118 47.77 -17.05 -10.95
C ILE A 118 47.29 -16.84 -12.39
N THR A 119 47.21 -15.57 -12.79
CA THR A 119 46.93 -15.18 -14.18
C THR A 119 48.01 -14.20 -14.63
N GLU A 120 49.26 -14.64 -14.58
CA GLU A 120 50.31 -14.09 -15.45
C GLU A 120 50.55 -15.08 -16.58
N PRO A 121 50.31 -14.73 -17.86
CA PRO A 121 50.84 -15.52 -18.95
C PRO A 121 52.37 -15.43 -18.87
N ALA A 122 53.01 -16.59 -18.66
CA ALA A 122 54.44 -16.75 -18.74
C ALA A 122 54.95 -16.07 -20.02
N ARG A 123 55.55 -14.88 -19.88
CA ARG A 123 56.39 -14.30 -20.92
C ARG A 123 57.60 -15.23 -21.03
N MET A 124 57.49 -16.24 -21.90
CA MET A 124 58.63 -17.04 -22.32
C MET A 124 59.71 -16.09 -22.81
N ARG A 125 60.73 -15.88 -21.98
CA ARG A 125 62.03 -15.39 -22.41
C ARG A 125 62.67 -16.48 -23.28
N GLY A 126 62.30 -16.51 -24.55
CA GLY A 126 63.06 -17.19 -25.59
C GLY A 126 64.17 -16.29 -26.09
N ASN A 127 65.25 -16.15 -25.32
CA ASN A 127 66.55 -15.78 -25.86
C ASN A 127 67.16 -17.05 -26.46
N LEU A 128 67.15 -17.15 -27.79
CA LEU A 128 68.03 -17.99 -28.59
C LEU A 128 68.37 -17.11 -29.80
N SER A 129 69.52 -16.43 -29.79
CA SER A 129 70.80 -16.92 -30.34
C SER A 129 70.69 -17.18 -31.84
#